data_AF-A0A9D5B3J7-F1
#
_entry.id   AF-A0A9D5B3J7-F1
#
_cell.length_a   1.000
_cell.length_b   1.000
_cell.length_c   1.000
_cell.angle_alpha   90.00
_cell.angle_beta   90.00
_cell.angle_gamma   90.00
#
_symmetry.space_group_name_H-M   'P 1'
#
loop_
_entity.id
_entity.type
_entity.pdbx_description
1 polymer ?
#
loop_
_entity_poly.entity_id
_entity_poly.type
_entity_poly.pdbx_seq_one_letter_code
_entity_poly.pdbx_strand_id
1 'polypeptide(L)'
;MAIVMALLSGFAGVYTEAIIKKRPSRNINVQNFWLYIFGMGFNAIAILVQDFDAVVNKGFFHGYSFITFLMIINHALSGIAVSMVMKYADNIVKVYSTSVAMLLTAVVSVFLFGFHLSLAFFLGTIVVSVSIYLHSAGKIQR
;
A
#
# COMPACT_ATOMS: atom_id res chain seq x y z
N MET A 1 1.60 -17.50 -10.30
CA MET A 1 2.20 -16.34 -9.61
C MET A 1 1.16 -15.43 -8.94
N ALA A 2 0.12 -14.95 -9.63
CA ALA A 2 -0.87 -14.03 -9.03
C ALA A 2 -1.54 -14.53 -7.74
N ILE A 3 -1.96 -15.80 -7.69
CA ILE A 3 -2.56 -16.42 -6.48
C ILE A 3 -1.56 -16.41 -5.31
N VAL A 4 -0.30 -16.76 -5.56
CA VAL A 4 0.74 -16.76 -4.54
C VAL A 4 0.97 -15.36 -3.98
N MET A 5 1.02 -14.34 -4.85
CA MET A 5 1.15 -12.95 -4.43
C MET A 5 -0.05 -12.47 -3.61
N ALA A 6 -1.27 -12.86 -3.99
CA ALA A 6 -2.49 -12.54 -3.26
C ALA A 6 -2.50 -13.16 -1.86
N LEU A 7 -2.12 -14.44 -1.74
CA LEU A 7 -2.01 -15.14 -0.46
C LEU A 7 -0.94 -14.51 0.44
N LEU A 8 0.25 -14.24 -0.10
CA LEU A 8 1.34 -13.61 0.65
C LEU A 8 0.99 -12.18 1.09
N SER A 9 0.37 -11.38 0.22
CA SER A 9 -0.06 -10.02 0.55
C SER A 9 -1.12 -10.01 1.67
N GLY A 10 -2.12 -10.90 1.57
CA GLY A 10 -3.13 -11.08 2.60
C GLY A 10 -2.53 -11.50 3.94
N PHE A 11 -1.67 -12.53 3.93
CA PHE A 11 -0.99 -13.02 5.13
C PHE A 11 -0.11 -11.94 5.77
N ALA A 12 0.73 -11.26 4.99
CA ALA A 12 1.61 -10.20 5.48
C ALA A 12 0.82 -9.06 6.13
N GLY A 13 -0.30 -8.65 5.51
CA GLY A 13 -1.19 -7.61 6.05
C GLY A 13 -1.79 -8.00 7.41
N VAL A 14 -2.41 -9.19 7.49
CA VAL A 14 -3.04 -9.69 8.72
C VAL A 14 -2.00 -9.95 9.82
N TYR A 15 -0.83 -10.48 9.47
CA TYR A 15 0.24 -10.74 10.43
C TYR A 15 0.84 -9.43 10.99
N THR A 16 1.01 -8.41 10.14
CA THR A 16 1.46 -7.08 10.58
C THR A 16 0.45 -6.45 11.54
N GLU A 17 -0.84 -6.51 11.21
CA GLU A 17 -1.91 -6.06 12.11
C GLU A 17 -1.86 -6.79 13.46
N ALA A 18 -1.73 -8.13 13.43
CA ALA A 18 -1.65 -8.94 14.64
C ALA A 18 -0.46 -8.56 15.54
N ILE A 19 0.72 -8.32 14.96
CA ILE A 19 1.89 -7.86 15.72
C ILE A 19 1.64 -6.49 16.33
N ILE A 20 1.12 -5.54 15.55
CA ILE A 20 0.90 -4.16 16.00
C ILE A 20 -0.09 -4.12 17.16
N LYS A 21 -1.17 -4.89 17.05
CA LYS A 21 -2.24 -4.94 18.04
C LYS A 21 -1.91 -5.79 19.27
N LYS A 22 -0.93 -6.69 19.20
CA LYS A 22 -0.46 -7.48 20.36
C LYS A 22 0.10 -6.61 21.50
N ARG A 23 0.57 -5.39 21.19
CA ARG A 23 1.11 -4.45 22.17
C ARG A 23 0.50 -3.05 21.99
N PRO A 24 -0.78 -2.83 22.35
CA PRO A 24 -1.51 -1.60 22.02
C PRO A 24 -0.89 -0.33 22.66
N SER A 25 -0.30 -0.46 23.85
CA SER A 25 0.36 0.63 24.58
C SER A 25 1.68 1.10 23.95
N ARG A 26 2.28 0.32 23.03
CA ARG A 26 3.56 0.69 22.40
C ARG A 26 3.32 1.75 21.32
N ASN A 27 4.12 2.81 21.35
CA ASN A 27 4.12 3.86 20.32
C ASN A 27 4.32 3.23 18.93
N ILE A 28 3.46 3.61 17.97
CA ILE A 28 3.49 3.06 16.60
C ILE A 28 4.81 3.34 15.89
N ASN A 29 5.43 4.49 16.15
CA ASN A 29 6.70 4.88 15.53
C ASN A 29 7.83 3.91 15.91
N VAL A 30 7.83 3.39 17.14
CA VAL A 30 8.81 2.39 17.58
C VAL A 30 8.56 1.04 16.90
N GLN A 31 7.30 0.68 16.69
CA GLN A 31 6.95 -0.56 15.98
C GLN A 31 7.33 -0.48 14.50
N ASN A 32 7.05 0.67 13.89
CA ASN A 32 7.44 1.00 12.52
C ASN A 32 8.96 1.01 12.34
N PHE A 33 9.71 1.58 13.30
CA PHE A 33 11.17 1.60 13.25
C PHE A 33 11.74 0.18 13.07
N TRP A 34 11.31 -0.78 13.90
CA TRP A 34 11.76 -2.16 13.76
C TRP A 34 11.30 -2.81 12.47
N LEU A 35 10.04 -2.61 12.08
CA LEU A 35 9.49 -3.16 10.85
C LEU A 35 10.27 -2.66 9.61
N TYR A 36 10.59 -1.38 9.56
CA TYR A 36 11.28 -0.76 8.43
C TYR A 36 12.77 -1.10 8.40
N ILE A 37 13.44 -1.32 9.55
CA ILE A 37 14.82 -1.81 9.57
C ILE A 37 14.91 -3.19 8.90
N PHE A 38 14.03 -4.13 9.27
CA PHE A 38 13.99 -5.44 8.61
C PHE A 38 13.62 -5.30 7.13
N GLY A 39 12.64 -4.46 6.81
CA GLY A 39 12.28 -4.16 5.42
C GLY A 39 13.46 -3.65 4.59
N MET A 40 14.26 -2.73 5.13
CA MET A 40 15.47 -2.21 4.49
C MET A 40 16.50 -3.33 4.26
N GLY A 41 16.74 -4.18 5.25
CA GLY A 41 17.65 -5.32 5.12
C GLY A 41 17.23 -6.30 4.02
N PHE A 42 15.95 -6.68 3.97
CA PHE A 42 15.43 -7.56 2.92
C PHE A 42 15.50 -6.91 1.52
N ASN A 43 15.22 -5.60 1.41
CA ASN A 43 15.35 -4.91 0.12
C ASN A 43 16.82 -4.77 -0.32
N ALA A 44 17.75 -4.57 0.61
CA ALA A 44 19.19 -4.58 0.28
C ALA A 44 19.62 -5.94 -0.26
N ILE A 45 19.16 -7.05 0.34
CA ILE A 45 19.41 -8.40 -0.18
C ILE A 45 18.77 -8.56 -1.57
N ALA A 46 17.54 -8.08 -1.76
CA ALA A 46 16.88 -8.15 -3.07
C ALA A 46 17.70 -7.43 -4.15
N ILE A 47 18.24 -6.24 -3.85
CA ILE A 47 19.13 -5.49 -4.75
C ILE A 47 20.40 -6.31 -5.06
N LEU A 48 21.01 -6.93 -4.05
CA LEU A 48 22.22 -7.76 -4.24
C LEU A 48 21.96 -9.01 -5.08
N VAL A 49 20.74 -9.56 -5.07
CA VAL A 49 20.42 -10.78 -5.82
C VAL A 49 19.88 -10.47 -7.22
N GLN A 50 19.09 -9.40 -7.38
CA GLN A 50 18.34 -9.11 -8.61
C GLN A 50 18.98 -8.01 -9.46
N ASP A 51 19.61 -7.01 -8.82
CA ASP A 51 20.03 -5.76 -9.49
C ASP A 51 21.52 -5.45 -9.30
N PHE A 52 22.33 -6.39 -8.81
CA PHE A 52 23.73 -6.18 -8.45
C PHE A 52 24.55 -5.55 -9.59
N ASP A 53 24.52 -6.16 -10.77
CA ASP A 53 25.29 -5.67 -11.92
C ASP A 53 24.84 -4.28 -12.36
N ALA A 54 23.53 -3.99 -12.28
CA ALA A 54 23.01 -2.67 -12.63
C ALA A 54 23.50 -1.61 -11.63
N VAL A 55 23.45 -1.90 -10.34
CA VAL A 55 23.88 -0.98 -9.28
C VAL A 55 25.39 -0.75 -9.31
N VAL A 56 26.20 -1.79 -9.52
CA VAL A 56 27.67 -1.68 -9.57
C VAL A 56 28.11 -0.87 -10.79
N ASN A 57 27.53 -1.14 -11.97
CA ASN A 57 27.99 -0.51 -13.21
C ASN A 57 27.44 0.92 -13.40
N LYS A 58 26.21 1.21 -12.95
CA LYS A 58 25.54 2.50 -13.19
C LYS A 58 25.45 3.38 -11.94
N GLY A 59 25.56 2.78 -10.76
CA GLY A 59 25.31 3.43 -9.47
C GLY A 59 23.85 3.29 -9.01
N PHE A 60 23.64 3.23 -7.70
CA PHE A 60 22.31 3.04 -7.08
C PHE A 60 21.29 4.13 -7.45
N PHE A 61 21.74 5.39 -7.53
CA PHE A 61 20.88 6.54 -7.84
C PHE A 61 20.79 6.86 -9.33
N HIS A 62 21.24 5.96 -10.20
CA HIS A 62 21.18 6.18 -11.64
C HIS A 62 19.73 6.33 -12.13
N GLY A 63 19.46 7.38 -12.91
CA GLY A 63 18.12 7.65 -13.46
C GLY A 63 17.14 8.28 -12.47
N TYR A 64 17.58 8.65 -11.26
CA TYR A 64 16.72 9.34 -10.30
C TYR A 64 16.49 10.78 -10.75
N SER A 65 15.22 11.15 -10.86
CA SER A 65 14.78 12.51 -11.17
C SER A 65 14.12 13.16 -9.96
N PHE A 66 13.80 14.45 -10.04
CA PHE A 66 13.02 15.13 -9.01
C PHE A 66 11.68 14.41 -8.73
N ILE A 67 11.02 13.91 -9.78
CA ILE A 67 9.77 13.14 -9.65
C ILE A 67 10.00 11.83 -8.89
N THR A 68 11.14 11.17 -9.09
CA THR A 68 11.52 9.96 -8.36
C THR A 68 11.61 10.24 -6.86
N PHE A 69 12.23 11.34 -6.45
CA PHE A 69 12.30 11.75 -5.04
C PHE A 69 10.91 12.07 -4.45
N LEU A 70 10.05 12.76 -5.20
CA LEU A 70 8.66 13.00 -4.78
C LEU A 70 7.91 11.68 -4.56
N MET A 71 8.10 10.70 -5.45
CA MET A 71 7.48 9.38 -5.34
C MET A 71 7.98 8.62 -4.09
N ILE A 72 9.28 8.69 -3.79
CA ILE A 72 9.87 8.08 -2.59
C ILE A 72 9.24 8.68 -1.32
N ILE A 73 9.15 10.00 -1.23
CA ILE A 73 8.51 10.69 -0.09
C ILE A 73 7.04 10.29 0.02
N ASN A 74 6.31 10.28 -1.10
CA ASN A 74 4.90 9.87 -1.13
C ASN A 74 4.70 8.43 -0.65
N HIS A 75 5.54 7.49 -1.07
CA HIS A 75 5.48 6.10 -0.59
C HIS A 75 5.83 5.96 0.88
N ALA A 76 6.81 6.73 1.38
CA ALA A 76 7.15 6.75 2.80
C ALA A 76 5.97 7.22 3.66
N LEU A 77 5.33 8.34 3.26
CA LEU A 77 4.13 8.86 3.92
C LEU A 77 2.96 7.86 3.86
N SER A 78 2.75 7.23 2.71
CA SER A 78 1.72 6.20 2.54
C SER A 78 1.97 4.99 3.45
N GLY A 79 3.21 4.55 3.61
CA GLY A 79 3.58 3.47 4.53
C GLY A 79 3.28 3.80 6.00
N ILE A 80 3.57 5.04 6.42
CA ILE A 80 3.24 5.54 7.75
C ILE A 80 1.71 5.60 7.93
N ALA A 81 0.97 6.12 6.94
CA ALA A 81 -0.50 6.16 6.97
C ALA A 81 -1.10 4.75 7.10
N VAL A 82 -0.63 3.79 6.31
CA VAL A 82 -1.06 2.39 6.37
C VAL A 82 -0.81 1.80 7.76
N SER A 83 0.34 2.05 8.37
CA SER A 83 0.64 1.56 9.72
C SER A 83 -0.32 2.12 10.79
N MET A 84 -0.76 3.37 10.63
CA MET A 84 -1.75 3.99 11.51
C MET A 84 -3.13 3.36 11.32
N VAL A 85 -3.54 3.12 10.06
CA VAL A 85 -4.79 2.39 9.78
C VAL A 85 -4.76 1.00 10.40
N MET A 86 -3.63 0.29 10.32
CA MET A 86 -3.47 -1.02 10.98
C MET A 86 -3.58 -0.96 12.49
N LYS A 87 -3.06 0.10 13.11
CA LYS A 87 -3.10 0.25 14.57
C LYS A 87 -4.49 0.59 15.08
N TYR A 88 -5.19 1.51 14.41
CA TYR A 88 -6.42 2.12 14.92
C TYR A 88 -7.71 1.59 14.27
N ALA A 89 -7.60 0.94 13.11
CA ALA A 89 -8.70 0.28 12.43
C ALA A 89 -8.34 -1.20 12.23
N ASP A 90 -8.37 -1.73 11.01
CA ASP A 90 -8.06 -3.11 10.68
C ASP A 90 -7.56 -3.23 9.23
N ASN A 91 -7.02 -4.40 8.87
CA ASN A 91 -6.51 -4.66 7.53
C ASN A 91 -7.59 -4.61 6.43
N ILE A 92 -8.86 -4.84 6.78
CA ILE A 92 -9.99 -4.77 5.84
C ILE A 92 -10.25 -3.31 5.47
N VAL A 93 -10.28 -2.41 6.44
CA VAL A 93 -10.42 -0.96 6.21
C VAL A 93 -9.29 -0.45 5.32
N LYS A 94 -8.04 -0.87 5.55
CA LYS A 94 -6.93 -0.53 4.65
C LYS A 94 -7.24 -0.92 3.20
N VAL A 95 -7.68 -2.17 2.97
CA VAL A 95 -7.97 -2.64 1.60
C VAL A 95 -9.07 -1.81 0.95
N TYR A 96 -10.14 -1.48 1.69
CA TYR A 96 -11.18 -0.59 1.20
C TYR A 96 -10.68 0.82 0.91
N SER A 97 -9.82 1.40 1.76
CA SER A 97 -9.19 2.70 1.51
C SER A 97 -8.37 2.70 0.22
N THR A 98 -7.60 1.63 -0.04
CA THR A 98 -6.84 1.48 -1.29
C THR A 98 -7.78 1.41 -2.50
N SER A 99 -8.91 0.69 -2.39
CA SER A 99 -9.91 0.63 -3.46
C SER A 99 -10.52 2.02 -3.75
N VAL A 100 -10.87 2.80 -2.72
CA VAL A 100 -11.35 4.18 -2.90
C VAL A 100 -10.28 5.06 -3.54
N ALA A 101 -9.03 4.96 -3.09
CA ALA A 101 -7.92 5.71 -3.68
C ALA A 101 -7.73 5.38 -5.17
N MET A 102 -7.91 4.11 -5.57
CA MET A 102 -7.87 3.70 -6.97
C MET A 102 -8.99 4.35 -7.80
N LEU A 103 -10.22 4.40 -7.28
CA LEU A 103 -11.33 5.06 -7.95
C LEU A 103 -11.09 6.57 -8.10
N LEU A 104 -10.64 7.24 -7.03
CA LEU A 104 -10.30 8.66 -7.07
C LEU A 104 -9.17 8.93 -8.09
N THR A 105 -8.14 8.09 -8.10
CA THR A 105 -7.03 8.20 -9.05
C THR A 105 -7.53 8.11 -10.49
N ALA A 106 -8.47 7.20 -10.78
CA ALA A 106 -9.06 7.10 -12.12
C ALA A 106 -9.84 8.37 -12.50
N VAL A 107 -10.67 8.89 -11.58
CA VAL A 107 -11.42 10.14 -11.82
C VAL A 107 -10.47 11.31 -12.12
N VAL A 108 -9.43 11.49 -11.29
CA VAL A 108 -8.42 12.53 -11.50
C VAL A 108 -7.68 12.32 -12.83
N SER A 109 -7.41 11.06 -13.21
CA SER A 109 -6.72 10.75 -14.47
C SER A 109 -7.55 11.09 -15.72
N VAL A 110 -8.88 11.07 -15.65
CA VAL A 110 -9.75 11.55 -16.74
C VAL A 110 -9.49 13.03 -17.02
N PHE A 111 -9.45 13.84 -15.96
CA PHE A 111 -9.28 15.29 -16.09
C PHE A 111 -7.85 15.71 -16.42
N LEU A 112 -6.85 15.07 -15.82
CA LEU A 112 -5.45 15.45 -16.00
C LEU A 112 -4.82 14.87 -17.28
N PHE A 113 -5.19 13.64 -17.65
CA PHE A 113 -4.51 12.89 -18.71
C PHE A 113 -5.43 12.46 -19.84
N GLY A 114 -6.72 12.83 -19.81
CA GLY A 114 -7.69 12.39 -20.82
C GLY A 114 -7.94 10.88 -20.78
N PHE A 115 -7.79 10.24 -19.63
CA PHE A 115 -8.00 8.79 -19.51
C PHE A 115 -9.44 8.41 -19.89
N HIS A 116 -9.59 7.43 -20.78
CA HIS A 116 -10.91 6.94 -21.20
C HIS A 116 -11.39 5.82 -20.29
N LEU A 117 -12.50 6.06 -19.57
CA LEU A 117 -13.13 5.05 -18.73
C LEU A 117 -13.79 3.98 -19.61
N SER A 118 -13.36 2.74 -19.47
CA SER A 118 -14.01 1.60 -20.12
C SER A 118 -15.32 1.24 -19.41
N LEU A 119 -16.24 0.60 -20.13
CA LEU A 119 -17.47 0.09 -19.53
C LEU A 119 -17.18 -0.88 -18.37
N ALA A 120 -16.16 -1.73 -18.51
CA ALA A 120 -15.74 -2.65 -17.46
C ALA A 120 -15.26 -1.90 -16.21
N PHE A 121 -14.52 -0.80 -16.36
CA PHE A 121 -14.09 0.03 -15.24
C PHE A 121 -15.29 0.68 -14.53
N PHE A 122 -16.24 1.20 -15.30
CA PHE A 122 -17.46 1.80 -14.76
C PHE A 122 -18.28 0.79 -13.94
N LEU A 123 -18.52 -0.41 -14.49
CA LEU A 123 -19.23 -1.48 -13.78
C LEU A 123 -18.46 -1.93 -12.52
N GLY A 124 -17.15 -2.09 -12.60
CA GLY A 124 -16.30 -2.42 -11.45
C GLY A 124 -16.37 -1.36 -10.35
N THR A 125 -16.41 -0.08 -10.73
CA THR A 125 -16.53 1.05 -9.80
C THR A 125 -17.84 1.01 -9.03
N ILE A 126 -18.96 0.70 -9.69
CA ILE A 126 -20.27 0.55 -9.04
C ILE A 126 -20.22 -0.58 -8.01
N VAL A 127 -19.70 -1.74 -8.38
CA VAL A 127 -19.60 -2.91 -7.48
C VAL A 127 -18.75 -2.57 -6.24
N VAL A 128 -17.59 -1.95 -6.43
CA VAL A 128 -16.70 -1.54 -5.33
C VAL A 128 -17.39 -0.52 -4.42
N SER A 129 -18.08 0.47 -4.98
CA SER A 129 -18.79 1.50 -4.22
C SER A 129 -19.91 0.92 -3.35
N VAL A 130 -20.70 -0.01 -3.90
CA VAL A 130 -21.75 -0.71 -3.15
C VAL A 130 -21.14 -1.58 -2.04
N SER A 131 -20.04 -2.28 -2.31
CA SER A 131 -19.36 -3.12 -1.30
C SER A 131 -18.88 -2.29 -0.11
N ILE A 132 -18.28 -1.12 -0.36
CA ILE A 132 -17.83 -0.20 0.69
C ILE A 132 -19.01 0.30 1.52
N TYR A 133 -20.10 0.71 0.85
CA TYR A 133 -21.31 1.18 1.54
C TYR A 133 -21.88 0.11 2.48
N LEU A 134 -22.05 -1.12 1.98
CA LEU A 134 -22.57 -2.24 2.78
C LEU A 134 -21.66 -2.56 3.97
N HIS A 135 -20.34 -2.57 3.77
CA HIS A 135 -19.39 -2.80 4.86
C HIS A 135 -19.47 -1.71 5.94
N SER A 136 -19.55 -0.45 5.53
CA SER A 136 -19.66 0.68 6.46
C SER A 136 -21.00 0.68 7.20
N ALA A 137 -22.11 0.43 6.51
CA ALA A 137 -23.44 0.37 7.12
C ALA A 137 -23.54 -0.76 8.16
N GLY A 138 -22.96 -1.93 7.86
CA GLY A 138 -22.92 -3.06 8.80
C GLY A 138 -22.07 -2.80 10.06
N LYS A 139 -21.05 -1.94 9.98
CA LYS A 139 -20.28 -1.51 11.16
C LYS A 139 -21.02 -0.50 12.04
N ILE A 140 -21.92 0.31 11.49
CA ILE A 140 -22.71 1.30 12.24
C ILE A 140 -23.82 0.64 13.07
N GLN A 141 -24.30 -0.55 12.68
CA GLN A 141 -25.36 -1.29 13.36
C GLN A 141 -24.87 -2.18 14.52
N ARG A 142 -23.56 -2.29 14.76
CA ARG A 142 -22.96 -3.03 15.87
C ARG A 142 -22.34 -2.09 16.89
#